data_AF-A0A0C6FGV1-F1
#
_entry.id   AF-A0A0C6FGV1-F1
#
_cell.length_a   1.000
_cell.length_b   1.000
_cell.length_c   1.000
_cell.angle_alpha   90.00
_cell.angle_beta   90.00
_cell.angle_gamma   90.00
#
_symmetry.space_group_name_H-M   'P 1'
#
loop_
_entity.id
_entity.type
_entity.pdbx_description
1 polymer ?
#
loop_
_entity_poly.entity_id
_entity_poly.type
_entity_poly.pdbx_seq_one_letter_code
_entity_poly.pdbx_strand_id
1 'polypeptide(L)' 'MPAFTARSVELAKPDPAKRLELPDAALPGFYLVIQPSGAKSWAVRYRAIVSQGVV' A
#
# COMPACT_ATOMS: atom_id res chain seq x y z
N MET A 1 7.15 -9.93 0.55
CA MET A 1 7.99 -8.94 1.27
C MET A 1 7.87 -9.22 2.76
N PRO A 2 8.88 -8.96 3.60
CA PRO A 2 8.73 -9.05 5.05
C PRO A 2 7.81 -7.92 5.58
N ALA A 3 7.42 -8.01 6.85
CA ALA A 3 6.70 -6.93 7.53
C ALA A 3 7.52 -5.62 7.51
N PHE A 4 6.84 -4.49 7.43
CA PHE A 4 7.47 -3.19 7.41
C PHE A 4 8.14 -2.86 8.74
N THR A 5 9.29 -2.22 8.61
CA THR A 5 10.02 -1.53 9.68
C THR A 5 10.23 -0.08 9.26
N ALA A 6 10.40 0.84 10.21
CA ALA A 6 10.72 2.24 9.92
C ALA A 6 11.90 2.37 8.94
N ARG A 7 12.99 1.63 9.20
CA ARG A 7 14.17 1.60 8.33
C ARG A 7 13.86 1.12 6.91
N SER A 8 13.03 0.09 6.75
CA SER A 8 12.65 -0.40 5.41
C SER A 8 11.82 0.63 4.63
N VAL A 9 10.96 1.40 5.31
CA VAL A 9 10.14 2.46 4.70
C VAL A 9 11.01 3.64 4.27
N GLU A 10 12.00 4.01 5.09
CA GLU A 10 12.97 5.06 4.77
C GLU A 10 13.80 4.70 3.53
N LEU A 11 14.34 3.48 3.49
CA LEU A 11 15.19 2.99 2.40
C LEU A 11 14.42 2.69 1.09
N ALA A 12 13.10 2.58 1.14
CA ALA A 12 12.29 2.35 -0.04
C ALA A 12 12.39 3.54 -1.02
N LYS A 13 12.82 3.24 -2.25
CA LYS A 13 13.08 4.23 -3.30
C LYS A 13 11.89 4.35 -4.26
N PRO A 14 11.63 5.55 -4.80
CA PRO A 14 10.64 5.71 -5.87
C PRO A 14 11.14 5.09 -7.18
N ASP A 15 10.18 4.75 -8.03
CA ASP A 15 10.41 4.49 -9.45
C ASP A 15 9.95 5.74 -10.25
N PRO A 16 10.84 6.42 -10.98
CA PRO A 16 10.48 7.63 -11.72
C PRO A 16 9.40 7.40 -12.80
N ALA A 17 9.22 6.17 -13.27
CA ALA A 17 8.29 5.86 -14.34
C ALA A 17 6.88 5.49 -13.83
N LYS A 18 6.73 5.11 -12.54
CA LYS A 18 5.44 4.60 -12.03
C LYS A 18 5.29 4.67 -10.51
N ARG A 19 4.03 4.68 -10.09
CA ARG A 19 3.65 4.46 -8.69
C ARG A 19 3.96 3.01 -8.27
N LEU A 20 4.51 2.85 -7.08
CA LEU A 20 4.71 1.56 -6.44
C LEU A 20 3.70 1.39 -5.29
N GLU A 21 3.12 0.19 -5.16
CA GLU A 21 2.35 -0.23 -4.00
C GLU A 21 3.01 -1.47 -3.40
N LEU A 22 3.76 -1.26 -2.32
CA LEU A 22 4.50 -2.32 -1.64
C LEU A 22 3.60 -2.93 -0.56
N PRO A 23 3.25 -4.23 -0.61
CA PRO A 23 2.43 -4.86 0.41
C PRO A 23 3.22 -5.19 1.68
N ASP A 24 2.58 -5.02 2.83
CA ASP A 24 3.03 -5.56 4.10
C ASP A 24 2.61 -7.04 4.24
N ALA A 25 3.50 -7.89 4.78
CA ALA A 25 3.17 -9.31 5.00
C ALA A 25 2.54 -9.63 6.36
N ALA A 26 2.58 -8.72 7.33
CA ALA A 26 1.94 -8.94 8.62
C ALA A 26 0.44 -8.58 8.58
N LEU A 27 0.05 -7.60 7.77
CA LEU A 27 -1.33 -7.17 7.59
C LEU A 27 -1.76 -7.22 6.12
N PRO A 28 -2.54 -8.24 5.71
CA PRO A 28 -3.09 -8.31 4.36
C PRO A 28 -3.89 -7.05 4.02
N GLY A 29 -3.63 -6.50 2.84
CA GLY A 29 -4.30 -5.29 2.38
C GLY A 29 -3.65 -3.99 2.83
N PHE A 30 -2.59 -4.01 3.66
CA PHE A 30 -1.83 -2.80 4.03
C PHE A 30 -0.66 -2.57 3.08
N TYR A 31 -0.53 -1.34 2.57
CA TYR A 31 0.47 -0.99 1.56
C TYR A 31 1.18 0.33 1.87
N LEU A 32 2.49 0.36 1.62
CA LEU A 32 3.24 1.60 1.40
C LEU A 32 3.11 1.99 -0.07
N VAL A 33 2.54 3.16 -0.32
CA VAL A 33 2.42 3.76 -1.64
C VAL A 33 3.55 4.76 -1.83
N ILE A 34 4.33 4.58 -2.90
CA ILE A 34 5.44 5.48 -3.26
C ILE A 34 5.11 6.09 -4.63
N GLN A 35 5.00 7.42 -4.68
CA GLN A 35 4.81 8.17 -5.91
C GLN A 35 6.14 8.29 -6.68
N PRO A 36 6.11 8.51 -8.01
CA PRO A 36 7.32 8.80 -8.78
C PRO A 36 8.16 9.96 -8.24
N SER A 37 7.51 10.96 -7.62
CA SER A 37 8.18 12.11 -6.99
C SER A 37 8.94 11.78 -5.70
N GLY A 38 8.81 10.56 -5.16
CA GLY A 38 9.37 10.17 -3.87
C GLY A 38 8.43 10.39 -2.69
N ALA A 39 7.29 11.05 -2.88
CA ALA A 39 6.28 11.17 -1.83
C ALA A 39 5.75 9.77 -1.42
N LYS A 40 5.60 9.56 -0.11
CA LYS A 40 5.15 8.29 0.49
C LYS A 40 3.82 8.49 1.19
N SER A 41 2.94 7.49 1.12
CA SER A 41 1.65 7.47 1.80
C SER A 41 1.24 6.04 2.13
N TRP A 42 0.26 5.87 3.01
CA TRP A 42 -0.26 4.57 3.42
C TRP A 42 -1.62 4.31 2.79
N ALA A 43 -1.91 3.04 2.48
CA ALA A 43 -3.22 2.62 2.00
C ALA A 43 -3.64 1.29 2.64
N VAL A 44 -4.93 1.16 2.92
CA VAL A 44 -5.58 -0.11 3.26
C VAL A 44 -6.57 -0.45 2.15
N ARG A 45 -6.43 -1.63 1.57
CA ARG A 45 -7.32 -2.17 0.54
C ARG A 45 -8.14 -3.28 1.18
N TYR A 46 -9.46 -3.09 1.22
CA TYR A 46 -10.39 -4.08 1.70
C TYR A 46 -11.51 -4.28 0.67
N ARG A 47 -12.21 -5.40 0.78
CA ARG A 47 -13.42 -5.67 -0.01
C ARG A 47 -14.61 -5.53 0.92
N ALA A 48 -15.54 -4.64 0.57
CA ALA A 48 -16.86 -4.59 1.19
C ALA A 48 -17.83 -5.39 0.32
N ILE A 49 -18.66 -6.21 0.96
CA ILE A 49 -19.82 -6.81 0.28
C ILE A 49 -20.94 -5.79 0.36
N VAL A 50 -21.37 -5.28 -0.79
CA VAL A 50 -22.60 -4.47 -0.85
C VAL A 50 -23.76 -5.44 -1.08
N SER A 51 -24.61 -5.59 -0.06
CA SER A 51 -25.92 -6.21 -0.24
C SER A 51 -26.80 -5.22 -1.00
N GLN A 52 -27.18 -5.54 -2.24
CA GLN A 52 -28.26 -4.81 -2.90
C GLN A 52 -29.58 -5.24 -2.25
N GLY A 53 -30.27 -4.28 -1.64
CA GLY A 53 -31.59 -4.49 -1.08
C GLY A 53 -32.57 -4.93 -2.17
N VAL A 54 -33.24 -6.06 -1.92
CA VAL A 54 -34.48 -6.43 -2.62
C VAL A 54 -35.53 -5.40 -2.23
N VAL A 55 -36.10 -4.73 -3.23
CA VAL A 55 -37.21 -3.77 -3.11
C VAL A 55 -38.52 -4.49 -2.84
#